data_AF-A0A831WQ76-F1
#
_entry.id   AF-A0A831WQ76-F1
#
_cell.length_a   1.000
_cell.length_b   1.000
_cell.length_c   1.000
_cell.angle_alpha   90.00
_cell.angle_beta   90.00
_cell.angle_gamma   90.00
#
_symmetry.space_group_name_H-M   'P 1'
#
loop_
_entity.id
_entity.type
_entity.pdbx_description
1 polymer ?
#
loop_
_entity_poly.entity_id
_entity_poly.type
_entity_poly.pdbx_seq_one_letter_code
_entity_poly.pdbx_strand_id
1 'polypeptide(L)'
;MEPEVAGVLSQFKSIKKHASLLRQFIIRRGLADDEGLKSLVEEFKDAKAHFERIRYERKIGIISLRSIKMPRDMWVGEQKALLSEIDIECDKAIGVLGNIATALSKDELDKLSSLVEELEKLSEVLPDINYERNLSEAIDEYEKGDYLASALISRRVIIYALNQIPGQSDEEKVKFLREKGIIAKDRKDVHESIIKASRRARNFFSHDIKVFPTPSEALSLLGDAIGILEKASKVLRREEKS
;
A
#
# COMPACT_ATOMS: atom_id res chain seq x y z
N MET A 1 2.88 19.96 5.30
CA MET A 1 4.09 19.41 4.68
C MET A 1 5.21 20.42 4.83
N GLU A 2 6.35 20.04 5.39
CA GLU A 2 7.50 20.95 5.45
C GLU A 2 7.93 21.35 4.02
N PRO A 3 8.21 22.64 3.76
CA PRO A 3 8.55 23.14 2.42
C PRO A 3 9.74 22.40 1.79
N GLU A 4 10.68 21.95 2.61
CA GLU A 4 11.86 21.21 2.19
C GLU A 4 11.50 19.82 1.65
N VAL A 5 10.73 19.02 2.40
CA VAL A 5 10.28 17.68 1.97
C VAL A 5 9.43 17.79 0.69
N ALA A 6 8.53 18.77 0.64
CA ALA A 6 7.70 19.02 -0.55
C ALA A 6 8.54 19.36 -1.79
N GLY A 7 9.57 20.19 -1.61
CA GLY A 7 10.51 20.57 -2.66
C GLY A 7 11.25 19.38 -3.23
N VAL A 8 11.86 18.56 -2.36
CA VAL A 8 12.62 17.38 -2.79
C VAL A 8 11.70 16.32 -3.42
N LEU A 9 10.50 16.12 -2.89
CA LEU A 9 9.50 15.23 -3.50
C LEU A 9 9.12 15.68 -4.92
N SER A 10 8.95 16.99 -5.13
CA SER A 10 8.66 17.55 -6.45
C SER A 10 9.82 17.35 -7.42
N GLN A 11 11.07 17.51 -6.96
CA GLN A 11 12.26 17.26 -7.76
C GLN A 11 12.31 15.81 -8.26
N PHE A 12 12.13 14.82 -7.39
CA PHE A 12 12.12 13.41 -7.82
C PHE A 12 10.98 13.09 -8.79
N LYS A 13 9.78 13.68 -8.61
CA LYS A 13 8.68 13.53 -9.58
C LYS A 13 9.04 14.13 -10.95
N SER A 14 9.72 15.28 -10.96
CA SER A 14 10.20 15.92 -12.19
C SER A 14 11.26 15.08 -12.90
N ILE A 15 12.26 14.60 -12.16
CA ILE A 15 13.34 13.75 -12.67
C ILE A 15 12.75 12.46 -13.25
N LYS A 16 11.83 11.80 -12.53
CA LYS A 16 11.15 10.60 -13.03
C LYS A 16 10.42 10.85 -14.35
N LYS A 17 9.69 11.96 -14.44
CA LYS A 17 9.00 12.37 -15.66
C LYS A 17 9.98 12.62 -16.80
N HIS A 18 11.08 13.32 -16.52
CA HIS A 18 12.14 13.59 -17.50
C HIS A 18 12.79 12.29 -17.99
N ALA A 19 13.11 11.36 -17.09
CA ALA A 19 13.64 10.03 -17.41
C ALA A 19 12.71 9.24 -18.36
N SER A 20 11.40 9.27 -18.08
CA SER A 20 10.39 8.61 -18.92
C SER A 20 10.31 9.22 -20.32
N LEU A 21 10.32 10.56 -20.42
CA LEU A 21 10.32 11.26 -21.71
C LEU A 21 11.58 10.96 -22.52
N LEU A 22 12.74 10.98 -21.88
CA LEU A 22 14.02 10.68 -22.52
C LEU A 22 14.08 9.23 -23.01
N ARG A 23 13.59 8.29 -22.20
CA ARG A 23 13.48 6.87 -22.58
C ARG A 23 12.56 6.69 -23.80
N GLN A 24 11.41 7.38 -23.84
CA GLN A 24 10.51 7.33 -24.99
C GLN A 24 11.14 7.92 -26.24
N PHE A 25 11.88 9.03 -26.11
CA PHE A 25 12.62 9.63 -27.22
C PHE A 25 13.64 8.66 -27.81
N ILE A 26 14.48 8.05 -26.96
CA ILE A 26 15.49 7.06 -27.36
C ILE A 26 14.83 5.85 -28.03
N ILE A 27 13.69 5.37 -27.52
CA ILE A 27 12.96 4.24 -28.13
C ILE A 27 12.42 4.62 -29.52
N ARG A 28 11.82 5.80 -29.67
CA ARG A 28 11.18 6.23 -30.92
C ARG A 28 12.18 6.56 -32.02
N ARG A 29 13.30 7.19 -31.67
CA ARG A 29 14.31 7.64 -32.64
C ARG A 29 15.46 6.66 -32.83
N GLY A 30 15.67 5.74 -31.89
CA GLY A 30 16.81 4.82 -31.92
C GLY A 30 18.17 5.49 -31.74
N LEU A 31 18.18 6.75 -31.28
CA LEU A 31 19.38 7.57 -31.10
C LEU A 31 19.68 7.75 -29.61
N ALA A 32 20.97 7.74 -29.29
CA ALA A 32 21.51 8.13 -28.00
C ALA A 32 21.27 9.63 -27.73
N ASP A 33 21.14 9.99 -26.46
CA ASP A 33 21.08 11.38 -26.00
C ASP A 33 21.95 11.54 -24.75
N ASP A 34 23.26 11.64 -25.00
CA ASP A 34 24.27 11.71 -23.95
C ASP A 34 24.15 12.99 -23.13
N GLU A 35 23.77 14.11 -23.76
CA GLU A 35 23.64 15.40 -23.10
C GLU A 35 22.41 15.43 -22.19
N GLY A 36 21.25 14.97 -22.68
CA GLY A 36 20.03 14.83 -21.88
C GLY A 36 20.23 13.86 -20.72
N LEU A 37 20.90 12.74 -20.96
CA LEU A 37 21.20 11.75 -19.91
C LEU A 37 22.15 12.31 -18.85
N LYS A 38 23.18 13.05 -19.26
CA LYS A 38 24.12 13.70 -18.35
C LYS A 38 23.43 14.74 -17.47
N SER A 39 22.58 15.59 -18.05
CA SER A 39 21.78 16.57 -17.29
C SER A 39 20.93 15.87 -16.22
N LEU A 40 20.22 14.81 -16.62
CA LEU A 40 19.35 14.05 -15.73
C LEU A 40 20.12 13.37 -14.59
N VAL A 41 21.33 12.86 -14.85
CA VAL A 41 22.18 12.26 -13.83
C VAL A 41 22.67 13.29 -12.82
N GLU A 42 23.00 14.51 -13.24
CA GLU A 42 23.35 15.59 -12.30
C GLU A 42 22.14 16.06 -11.49
N GLU A 43 20.98 16.24 -12.13
CA GLU A 43 19.71 16.54 -11.42
C GLU A 43 19.40 15.48 -10.34
N PHE A 44 19.59 14.20 -10.67
CA PHE A 44 19.41 13.10 -9.72
C PHE A 44 20.41 13.15 -8.56
N LYS A 45 21.69 13.44 -8.82
CA LYS A 45 22.72 13.54 -7.76
C LYS A 45 22.39 14.67 -6.77
N ASP A 46 21.96 15.81 -7.27
CA ASP A 46 21.57 16.95 -6.44
C ASP A 46 20.35 16.62 -5.59
N ALA A 47 19.29 16.07 -6.19
CA ALA A 47 18.09 15.63 -5.47
C ALA A 47 18.41 14.55 -4.42
N LYS A 48 19.32 13.62 -4.74
CA LYS A 48 19.81 12.60 -3.81
C LYS A 48 20.52 13.22 -2.60
N ALA A 49 21.37 14.22 -2.79
CA ALA A 49 22.06 14.87 -1.67
C ALA A 49 21.05 15.47 -0.66
N HIS A 50 19.99 16.09 -1.16
CA HIS A 50 18.91 16.61 -0.33
C HIS A 50 18.10 15.49 0.35
N PHE A 51 17.81 14.40 -0.36
CA PHE A 51 17.16 13.22 0.21
C PHE A 51 17.96 12.64 1.39
N GLU A 52 19.26 12.43 1.21
CA GLU A 52 20.13 11.83 2.22
C GLU A 52 20.23 12.72 3.47
N ARG A 53 20.20 14.05 3.31
CA ARG A 53 20.10 14.99 4.44
C ARG A 53 18.80 14.78 5.23
N ILE A 54 17.64 14.84 4.56
CA ILE A 54 16.32 14.66 5.19
C ILE A 54 16.25 13.31 5.90
N ARG A 55 16.73 12.24 5.24
CA ARG A 55 16.79 10.89 5.78
C ARG A 55 17.61 10.84 7.08
N TYR A 56 18.78 11.48 7.11
CA TYR A 56 19.64 11.51 8.29
C TYR A 56 18.98 12.28 9.44
N GLU A 57 18.45 13.47 9.17
CA GLU A 57 17.79 14.33 10.16
C GLU A 57 16.57 13.65 10.79
N ARG A 58 15.80 12.90 9.97
CA ARG A 58 14.60 12.17 10.41
C ARG A 58 14.88 10.75 10.88
N LYS A 59 16.15 10.34 10.96
CA LYS A 59 16.59 9.00 11.42
C LYS A 59 15.90 7.84 10.67
N ILE A 60 15.68 7.99 9.37
CA ILE A 60 15.07 6.95 8.53
C ILE A 60 16.12 5.88 8.22
N GLY A 61 16.03 4.77 8.95
CA GLY A 61 16.94 3.63 8.83
C GLY A 61 16.53 2.69 7.69
N ILE A 62 17.52 2.23 6.91
CA ILE A 62 17.47 1.18 5.86
C ILE A 62 17.41 1.68 4.41
N ILE A 63 16.62 2.70 4.07
CA ILE A 63 16.46 3.12 2.65
C ILE A 63 17.51 4.18 2.28
N SER A 64 18.47 3.82 1.44
CA SER A 64 19.42 4.74 0.81
C SER A 64 19.32 4.67 -0.71
N LEU A 65 19.60 5.80 -1.36
CA LEU A 65 19.61 5.83 -2.82
C LEU A 65 20.97 5.39 -3.36
N ARG A 66 20.96 4.64 -4.45
CA ARG A 66 22.19 4.23 -5.14
C ARG A 66 22.89 5.44 -5.75
N SER A 67 24.22 5.37 -5.86
CA SER A 67 24.98 6.39 -6.58
C SER A 67 25.01 6.02 -8.04
N ILE A 68 24.38 6.85 -8.87
CA ILE A 68 24.31 6.64 -10.31
C ILE A 68 25.46 7.41 -10.97
N LYS A 69 26.19 6.71 -11.84
CA LYS A 69 27.29 7.30 -12.62
C LYS A 69 27.04 7.02 -14.09
N MET A 70 27.33 8.00 -14.92
CA MET A 70 27.30 7.86 -16.37
C MET A 70 28.70 7.44 -16.86
N PRO A 71 28.83 6.27 -17.51
CA PRO A 71 30.01 5.92 -18.29
C PRO A 71 30.29 6.94 -19.40
N ARG A 72 31.56 7.02 -19.84
CA ARG A 72 32.00 8.02 -20.82
C ARG A 72 31.41 7.76 -22.22
N ASP A 73 31.25 6.48 -22.57
CA ASP A 73 30.66 6.02 -23.82
C ASP A 73 29.56 5.01 -23.47
N MET A 74 28.34 5.25 -23.99
CA MET A 74 27.20 4.39 -23.73
C MET A 74 26.43 4.10 -25.00
N TRP A 75 26.14 2.84 -25.27
CA TRP A 75 25.22 2.47 -26.33
C TRP A 75 23.77 2.64 -25.87
N VAL A 76 22.85 2.74 -26.83
CA VAL A 76 21.41 2.96 -26.60
C VAL A 76 20.80 1.99 -25.57
N GLY A 77 21.26 0.73 -25.54
CA GLY A 77 20.83 -0.26 -24.55
C GLY A 77 21.23 0.10 -23.12
N GLU A 78 22.45 0.60 -22.94
CA GLU A 78 22.99 1.01 -21.63
C GLU A 78 22.31 2.28 -21.14
N GLN A 79 21.99 3.22 -22.04
CA GLN A 79 21.24 4.43 -21.68
C GLN A 79 19.85 4.09 -21.18
N LYS A 80 19.17 3.13 -21.82
CA LYS A 80 17.87 2.62 -21.35
C LYS A 80 17.97 1.98 -19.97
N ALA A 81 19.04 1.22 -19.70
CA ALA A 81 19.26 0.61 -18.40
C ALA A 81 19.49 1.66 -17.31
N LEU A 82 20.33 2.68 -17.58
CA LEU A 82 20.59 3.78 -16.65
C LEU A 82 19.33 4.59 -16.36
N LEU A 83 18.50 4.87 -17.37
CA LEU A 83 17.21 5.54 -17.19
C LEU A 83 16.25 4.73 -16.33
N SER A 84 16.24 3.40 -16.48
CA SER A 84 15.47 2.51 -15.60
C SER A 84 16.00 2.50 -14.17
N GLU A 85 17.31 2.59 -13.97
CA GLU A 85 17.90 2.72 -12.63
C GLU A 85 17.49 4.05 -11.96
N ILE A 86 17.55 5.17 -12.69
CA ILE A 86 17.07 6.47 -12.22
C ILE A 86 15.58 6.41 -11.84
N ASP A 87 14.75 5.79 -12.67
CA ASP A 87 13.30 5.64 -12.42
C ASP A 87 13.03 4.88 -11.11
N ILE A 88 13.72 3.76 -10.89
CA ILE A 88 13.60 2.93 -9.68
C ILE A 88 14.02 3.71 -8.43
N GLU A 89 15.17 4.41 -8.49
CA GLU A 89 15.66 5.18 -7.34
C GLU A 89 14.77 6.41 -7.06
N CYS A 90 14.21 7.04 -8.09
CA CYS A 90 13.19 8.08 -7.91
C CYS A 90 11.93 7.53 -7.23
N ASP A 91 11.48 6.32 -7.56
CA ASP A 91 10.33 5.71 -6.91
C ASP A 91 10.55 5.43 -5.43
N LYS A 92 11.75 4.96 -5.06
CA LYS A 92 12.12 4.81 -3.64
C LYS A 92 12.06 6.15 -2.91
N ALA A 93 12.66 7.19 -3.49
CA ALA A 93 12.69 8.51 -2.89
C ALA A 93 11.28 9.12 -2.77
N ILE A 94 10.44 8.97 -3.80
CA ILE A 94 9.05 9.42 -3.81
C ILE A 94 8.24 8.67 -2.77
N GLY A 95 8.44 7.37 -2.59
CA GLY A 95 7.77 6.58 -1.54
C GLY A 95 8.12 7.11 -0.16
N VAL A 96 9.42 7.21 0.16
CA VAL A 96 9.88 7.70 1.46
C VAL A 96 9.46 9.14 1.74
N LEU A 97 9.74 10.06 0.81
CA LEU A 97 9.38 11.48 0.96
C LEU A 97 7.86 11.67 0.92
N GLY A 98 7.16 10.84 0.14
CA GLY A 98 5.71 10.74 0.12
C GLY A 98 5.18 10.41 1.50
N ASN A 99 5.71 9.37 2.15
CA ASN A 99 5.31 8.95 3.49
C ASN A 99 5.61 10.02 4.56
N ILE A 100 6.73 10.73 4.45
CA ILE A 100 7.04 11.89 5.32
C ILE A 100 6.08 13.06 5.05
N ALA A 101 5.73 13.28 3.78
CA ALA A 101 4.83 14.34 3.32
C ALA A 101 3.37 14.05 3.67
N THR A 102 3.00 12.77 3.71
CA THR A 102 1.72 12.23 4.18
C THR A 102 1.83 11.86 5.65
N ALA A 103 2.02 12.87 6.51
CA ALA A 103 1.26 12.78 7.75
C ALA A 103 -0.20 12.50 7.34
N LEU A 104 -0.72 11.35 7.76
CA LEU A 104 -2.06 10.88 7.40
C LEU A 104 -3.04 12.05 7.40
N SER A 105 -3.88 12.17 6.36
CA SER A 105 -4.88 13.22 6.37
C SER A 105 -5.76 13.08 7.61
N LYS A 106 -6.34 14.17 8.09
CA LYS A 106 -7.19 14.11 9.29
C LYS A 106 -8.28 13.05 9.15
N ASP A 107 -8.90 12.95 7.98
CA ASP A 107 -9.92 11.95 7.68
C ASP A 107 -9.38 10.51 7.70
N GLU A 108 -8.12 10.29 7.31
CA GLU A 108 -7.46 8.98 7.39
C GLU A 108 -7.06 8.63 8.82
N LEU A 109 -6.58 9.61 9.60
CA LEU A 109 -6.31 9.44 11.03
C LEU A 109 -7.59 9.10 11.78
N ASP A 110 -8.65 9.88 11.58
CA ASP A 110 -9.93 9.67 12.25
C ASP A 110 -10.49 8.26 11.93
N LYS A 111 -10.35 7.80 10.69
CA LYS A 111 -10.70 6.41 10.30
C LYS A 111 -9.79 5.39 10.95
N LEU A 112 -8.48 5.59 10.93
CA LEU A 112 -7.54 4.63 11.49
C LEU A 112 -7.71 4.49 13.01
N SER A 113 -7.91 5.60 13.71
CA SER A 113 -8.25 5.61 15.14
C SER A 113 -9.55 4.85 15.41
N SER A 114 -10.58 5.05 14.59
CA SER A 114 -11.83 4.27 14.69
C SER A 114 -11.57 2.77 14.51
N LEU A 115 -10.69 2.38 13.58
CA LEU A 115 -10.34 0.97 13.35
C LEU A 115 -9.53 0.38 14.50
N VAL A 116 -8.65 1.16 15.13
CA VAL A 116 -7.92 0.75 16.34
C VAL A 116 -8.89 0.48 17.49
N GLU A 117 -9.84 1.40 17.74
CA GLU A 117 -10.86 1.20 18.78
C GLU A 117 -11.76 -0.02 18.50
N GLU A 118 -12.09 -0.28 17.23
CA GLU A 118 -12.84 -1.48 16.85
C GLU A 118 -12.04 -2.76 17.07
N LEU A 119 -10.74 -2.74 16.79
CA LEU A 119 -9.84 -3.87 17.03
C LEU A 119 -9.72 -4.17 18.52
N GLU A 120 -9.53 -3.15 19.37
CA GLU A 120 -9.44 -3.31 20.83
C GLU A 120 -10.71 -3.98 21.40
N LYS A 121 -11.90 -3.54 20.94
CA LYS A 121 -13.18 -4.17 21.31
C LYS A 121 -13.27 -5.63 20.88
N LEU A 122 -12.65 -6.01 19.77
CA LEU A 122 -12.60 -7.41 19.32
C LEU A 122 -11.60 -8.24 20.11
N SER A 123 -10.47 -7.66 20.53
CA SER A 123 -9.45 -8.30 21.38
C SER A 123 -10.00 -8.69 22.75
N GLU A 124 -10.89 -7.90 23.32
CA GLU A 124 -11.62 -8.26 24.56
C GLU A 124 -12.55 -9.47 24.38
N VAL A 125 -12.87 -9.79 23.13
CA VAL A 125 -14.03 -10.60 22.76
C VAL A 125 -13.65 -11.95 22.17
N LEU A 126 -12.50 -12.04 21.49
CA LEU A 126 -12.04 -13.21 20.77
C LEU A 126 -10.71 -13.73 21.35
N PRO A 127 -10.56 -15.04 21.60
CA PRO A 127 -9.37 -15.58 22.24
C PRO A 127 -8.15 -15.76 21.32
N ASP A 128 -8.32 -15.72 19.98
CA ASP A 128 -7.23 -16.00 19.03
C ASP A 128 -6.33 -14.76 18.76
N ILE A 129 -5.25 -14.60 19.52
CA ILE A 129 -4.30 -13.49 19.36
C ILE A 129 -3.74 -13.28 17.93
N ASN A 130 -3.85 -14.27 17.04
CA ASN A 130 -3.30 -14.14 15.70
C ASN A 130 -4.04 -13.12 14.83
N TYR A 131 -5.36 -12.94 14.97
CA TYR A 131 -6.05 -11.89 14.19
C TYR A 131 -5.57 -10.50 14.65
N GLU A 132 -5.39 -10.30 15.96
CA GLU A 132 -4.95 -9.05 16.56
C GLU A 132 -3.56 -8.69 16.07
N ARG A 133 -2.61 -9.61 16.20
CA ARG A 133 -1.24 -9.40 15.71
C ARG A 133 -1.19 -9.02 14.22
N ASN A 134 -2.00 -9.67 13.38
CA ASN A 134 -2.03 -9.32 11.96
C ASN A 134 -2.66 -7.93 11.73
N LEU A 135 -3.76 -7.60 12.41
CA LEU A 135 -4.42 -6.31 12.21
C LEU A 135 -3.60 -5.15 12.79
N SER A 136 -2.94 -5.31 13.94
CA SER A 136 -1.99 -4.33 14.47
C SER A 136 -0.81 -4.11 13.52
N GLU A 137 -0.21 -5.17 12.99
CA GLU A 137 0.85 -5.03 11.99
C GLU A 137 0.34 -4.32 10.72
N ALA A 138 -0.87 -4.63 10.26
CA ALA A 138 -1.45 -3.96 9.10
C ALA A 138 -1.70 -2.46 9.34
N ILE A 139 -2.04 -2.07 10.57
CA ILE A 139 -2.17 -0.67 11.01
C ILE A 139 -0.79 -0.01 11.01
N ASP A 140 0.21 -0.62 11.65
CA ASP A 140 1.58 -0.08 11.71
C ASP A 140 2.18 0.13 10.31
N GLU A 141 1.99 -0.83 9.40
CA GLU A 141 2.43 -0.72 8.01
C GLU A 141 1.66 0.39 7.26
N TYR A 142 0.38 0.58 7.56
CA TYR A 142 -0.40 1.68 6.99
C TYR A 142 0.14 3.05 7.45
N GLU A 143 0.44 3.20 8.75
CA GLU A 143 1.00 4.43 9.32
C GLU A 143 2.38 4.77 8.75
N LYS A 144 3.19 3.75 8.44
CA LYS A 144 4.48 3.90 7.76
C LYS A 144 4.35 4.23 6.26
N GLY A 145 3.15 4.13 5.70
CA GLY A 145 2.85 4.31 4.28
C GLY A 145 3.12 3.08 3.42
N ASP A 146 3.32 1.92 4.03
CA ASP A 146 3.53 0.62 3.37
C ASP A 146 2.18 -0.03 3.03
N TYR A 147 1.41 0.64 2.16
CA TYR A 147 0.03 0.26 1.82
C TYR A 147 -0.12 -1.15 1.23
N LEU A 148 0.89 -1.63 0.49
CA LEU A 148 0.90 -3.00 -0.02
C LEU A 148 1.01 -4.02 1.11
N ALA A 149 1.91 -3.79 2.06
CA ALA A 149 2.08 -4.67 3.21
C ALA A 149 0.80 -4.69 4.04
N SER A 150 0.26 -3.52 4.38
CA SER A 150 -1.03 -3.36 5.06
C SER A 150 -2.14 -4.16 4.35
N ALA A 151 -2.33 -3.96 3.05
CA ALA A 151 -3.37 -4.65 2.28
C ALA A 151 -3.18 -6.18 2.25
N LEU A 152 -1.95 -6.68 2.08
CA LEU A 152 -1.65 -8.12 2.06
C LEU A 152 -1.92 -8.78 3.42
N ILE A 153 -1.64 -8.07 4.50
CA ILE A 153 -1.92 -8.55 5.86
C ILE A 153 -3.42 -8.50 6.15
N SER A 154 -4.12 -7.39 5.86
CA SER A 154 -5.59 -7.28 6.02
C SER A 154 -6.33 -8.36 5.24
N ARG A 155 -5.88 -8.66 4.02
CA ARG A 155 -6.40 -9.75 3.20
C ARG A 155 -6.34 -11.09 3.94
N ARG A 156 -5.21 -11.43 4.56
CA ARG A 156 -5.03 -12.70 5.27
C ARG A 156 -6.11 -12.86 6.34
N VAL A 157 -6.41 -11.78 7.05
CA VAL A 157 -7.46 -11.74 8.07
C VAL A 157 -8.85 -11.88 7.46
N ILE A 158 -9.14 -11.23 6.32
CA ILE A 158 -10.43 -11.41 5.60
C ILE A 158 -10.67 -12.88 5.27
N ILE A 159 -9.67 -13.56 4.69
CA ILE A 159 -9.82 -14.98 4.30
C ILE A 159 -10.00 -15.86 5.52
N TYR A 160 -9.20 -15.63 6.57
CA TYR A 160 -9.36 -16.33 7.83
C TYR A 160 -10.78 -16.16 8.39
N ALA A 161 -11.28 -14.93 8.50
CA ALA A 161 -12.59 -14.63 9.07
C ALA A 161 -13.75 -15.20 8.23
N LEU A 162 -13.66 -15.12 6.90
CA LEU A 162 -14.65 -15.74 6.02
C LEU A 162 -14.70 -17.26 6.18
N ASN A 163 -13.56 -17.91 6.40
CA ASN A 163 -13.51 -19.36 6.61
C ASN A 163 -14.14 -19.81 7.94
N GLN A 164 -14.34 -18.90 8.89
CA GLN A 164 -15.08 -19.18 10.13
C GLN A 164 -16.60 -19.11 9.95
N ILE A 165 -17.10 -18.64 8.80
CA ILE A 165 -18.53 -18.52 8.53
C ILE A 165 -18.98 -19.75 7.72
N PRO A 166 -20.01 -20.49 8.17
CA PRO A 166 -20.56 -21.61 7.42
C PRO A 166 -21.05 -21.22 6.02
N GLY A 167 -20.63 -21.99 5.01
CA GLY A 167 -20.99 -21.81 3.60
C GLY A 167 -19.79 -22.01 2.66
N GLN A 168 -20.01 -22.66 1.52
CA GLN A 168 -18.94 -22.93 0.53
C GLN A 168 -18.61 -21.68 -0.28
N SER A 169 -19.63 -21.01 -0.79
CA SER A 169 -19.52 -19.75 -1.53
C SER A 169 -19.61 -18.52 -0.61
N ASP A 170 -19.15 -17.35 -1.09
CA ASP A 170 -19.31 -16.09 -0.36
C ASP A 170 -20.81 -15.75 -0.19
N GLU A 171 -21.62 -16.07 -1.19
CA GLU A 171 -23.06 -15.91 -1.19
C GLU A 171 -23.76 -16.78 -0.12
N GLU A 172 -23.33 -18.04 0.02
CA GLU A 172 -23.82 -18.93 1.08
C GLU A 172 -23.46 -18.41 2.47
N LYS A 173 -22.22 -17.94 2.65
CA LYS A 173 -21.78 -17.34 3.93
C LYS A 173 -22.64 -16.12 4.30
N VAL A 174 -22.92 -15.24 3.33
CA VAL A 174 -23.81 -14.09 3.60
C VAL A 174 -25.24 -14.52 3.90
N LYS A 175 -25.76 -15.53 3.19
CA LYS A 175 -27.09 -16.10 3.47
C LYS A 175 -27.15 -16.63 4.91
N PHE A 176 -26.13 -17.37 5.36
CA PHE A 176 -26.03 -17.87 6.73
C PHE A 176 -26.07 -16.72 7.75
N LEU A 177 -25.28 -15.66 7.54
CA LEU A 177 -25.28 -14.50 8.45
C LEU A 177 -26.65 -13.83 8.56
N ARG A 178 -27.44 -13.77 7.46
CA ARG A 178 -28.82 -13.23 7.46
C ARG A 178 -29.78 -14.13 8.21
N GLU A 179 -29.70 -15.45 7.99
CA GLU A 179 -30.56 -16.43 8.66
C GLU A 179 -30.34 -16.42 10.17
N LYS A 180 -29.09 -16.25 10.60
CA LYS A 180 -28.74 -16.07 12.02
C LYS A 180 -29.03 -14.67 12.55
N GLY A 181 -29.46 -13.71 11.72
CA GLY A 181 -29.74 -12.34 12.16
C GLY A 181 -28.51 -11.59 12.66
N ILE A 182 -27.31 -11.97 12.20
CA ILE A 182 -26.06 -11.25 12.47
C ILE A 182 -25.98 -10.00 11.57
N ILE A 183 -26.57 -10.09 10.38
CA ILE A 183 -26.79 -8.96 9.47
C ILE A 183 -28.29 -8.82 9.18
N ALA A 184 -28.75 -7.58 9.03
CA ALA A 184 -30.16 -7.29 8.77
C ALA A 184 -30.58 -7.79 7.38
N LYS A 185 -31.85 -8.24 7.26
CA LYS A 185 -32.35 -8.89 6.05
C LYS A 185 -32.49 -7.94 4.86
N ASP A 186 -32.63 -6.65 5.09
CA ASP A 186 -32.85 -5.59 4.10
C ASP A 186 -31.56 -4.86 3.65
N ARG A 187 -30.44 -5.09 4.35
CA ARG A 187 -29.14 -4.44 4.07
C ARG A 187 -28.39 -5.07 2.91
N LYS A 188 -28.83 -4.77 1.67
CA LYS A 188 -28.14 -5.19 0.43
C LYS A 188 -26.72 -4.64 0.32
N ASP A 189 -26.47 -3.46 0.90
CA ASP A 189 -25.16 -2.81 0.97
C ASP A 189 -24.11 -3.68 1.70
N VAL A 190 -24.51 -4.38 2.77
CA VAL A 190 -23.63 -5.27 3.54
C VAL A 190 -23.35 -6.58 2.79
N HIS A 191 -24.31 -7.05 2.00
CA HIS A 191 -24.09 -8.21 1.11
C HIS A 191 -23.05 -7.88 0.04
N GLU A 192 -23.21 -6.73 -0.62
CA GLU A 192 -22.25 -6.29 -1.63
C GLU A 192 -20.86 -6.00 -1.04
N SER A 193 -20.77 -5.48 0.18
CA SER A 193 -19.47 -5.16 0.80
C SER A 193 -18.65 -6.41 1.07
N ILE A 194 -19.25 -7.47 1.63
CA ILE A 194 -18.55 -8.74 1.92
C ILE A 194 -18.04 -9.39 0.63
N ILE A 195 -18.88 -9.46 -0.41
CA ILE A 195 -18.49 -10.04 -1.70
C ILE A 195 -17.39 -9.20 -2.36
N LYS A 196 -17.51 -7.86 -2.34
CA LYS A 196 -16.49 -6.96 -2.87
C LYS A 196 -15.17 -7.10 -2.10
N ALA A 197 -15.21 -7.20 -0.77
CA ALA A 197 -14.04 -7.42 0.08
C ALA A 197 -13.34 -8.74 -0.25
N SER A 198 -14.08 -9.85 -0.32
CA SER A 198 -13.54 -11.16 -0.72
C SER A 198 -12.91 -11.13 -2.12
N ARG A 199 -13.57 -10.48 -3.10
CA ARG A 199 -13.03 -10.34 -4.45
C ARG A 199 -11.76 -9.49 -4.47
N ARG A 200 -11.75 -8.35 -3.76
CA ARG A 200 -10.57 -7.48 -3.64
C ARG A 200 -9.41 -8.21 -2.98
N ALA A 201 -9.68 -8.88 -1.87
CA ALA A 201 -8.74 -9.75 -1.18
C ALA A 201 -8.11 -10.76 -2.15
N ARG A 202 -8.90 -11.46 -2.96
CA ARG A 202 -8.38 -12.40 -3.97
C ARG A 202 -7.57 -11.72 -5.08
N ASN A 203 -7.98 -10.54 -5.54
CA ASN A 203 -7.29 -9.80 -6.60
C ASN A 203 -5.87 -9.36 -6.21
N PHE A 204 -5.62 -9.05 -4.92
CA PHE A 204 -4.26 -8.77 -4.44
C PHE A 204 -3.36 -10.01 -4.37
N PHE A 205 -3.91 -11.21 -4.61
CA PHE A 205 -3.15 -12.45 -4.86
C PHE A 205 -3.12 -12.84 -6.33
N SER A 206 -3.63 -11.99 -7.23
CA SER A 206 -3.50 -12.26 -8.64
C SER A 206 -2.03 -12.31 -9.02
N HIS A 207 -1.68 -13.14 -9.99
CA HIS A 207 -0.34 -13.15 -10.58
C HIS A 207 0.01 -11.83 -11.30
N ASP A 208 -0.87 -10.83 -11.25
CA ASP A 208 -0.62 -9.50 -11.78
C ASP A 208 0.21 -8.67 -10.79
N ILE A 209 1.52 -8.77 -10.95
CA ILE A 209 2.53 -8.00 -10.20
C ILE A 209 2.42 -6.48 -10.38
N LYS A 210 1.51 -6.00 -11.23
CA LYS A 210 1.26 -4.56 -11.44
C LYS A 210 0.22 -3.99 -10.50
N VAL A 211 -0.46 -4.83 -9.71
CA VAL A 211 -1.49 -4.38 -8.77
C VAL A 211 -0.84 -3.88 -7.48
N PHE A 212 -0.87 -2.57 -7.27
CA PHE A 212 -0.47 -1.92 -6.04
C PHE A 212 -1.67 -1.17 -5.44
N PRO A 213 -2.02 -1.38 -4.16
CA PRO A 213 -3.12 -0.66 -3.54
C PRO A 213 -2.75 0.82 -3.35
N THR A 214 -3.71 1.69 -3.64
CA THR A 214 -3.69 3.08 -3.18
C THR A 214 -3.91 3.14 -1.65
N PRO A 215 -3.59 4.26 -0.98
CA PRO A 215 -3.87 4.44 0.45
C PRO A 215 -5.34 4.17 0.79
N SER A 216 -6.27 4.74 0.02
CA SER A 216 -7.70 4.54 0.22
C SER A 216 -8.13 3.07 0.03
N GLU A 217 -7.49 2.32 -0.87
CA GLU A 217 -7.80 0.91 -1.08
C GLU A 217 -7.26 0.05 0.07
N ALA A 218 -6.05 0.32 0.56
CA ALA A 218 -5.48 -0.36 1.72
C ALA A 218 -6.31 -0.09 2.98
N LEU A 219 -6.68 1.17 3.25
CA LEU A 219 -7.52 1.53 4.39
C LEU A 219 -8.91 0.90 4.30
N SER A 220 -9.51 0.90 3.10
CA SER A 220 -10.79 0.21 2.87
C SER A 220 -10.68 -1.28 3.14
N LEU A 221 -9.58 -1.93 2.75
CA LEU A 221 -9.39 -3.36 2.94
C LEU A 221 -9.13 -3.72 4.42
N LEU A 222 -8.42 -2.85 5.14
CA LEU A 222 -8.23 -2.96 6.58
C LEU A 222 -9.57 -2.86 7.32
N GLY A 223 -10.40 -1.87 6.97
CA GLY A 223 -11.77 -1.74 7.51
C GLY A 223 -12.66 -2.94 7.17
N ASP A 224 -12.58 -3.45 5.93
CA ASP A 224 -13.29 -4.68 5.55
C ASP A 224 -12.84 -5.88 6.40
N ALA A 225 -11.55 -6.00 6.71
CA ALA A 225 -11.01 -7.09 7.52
C ALA A 225 -11.59 -7.08 8.93
N ILE A 226 -11.57 -5.93 9.61
CA ILE A 226 -12.15 -5.75 10.95
C ILE A 226 -13.66 -6.01 10.91
N GLY A 227 -14.36 -5.42 9.94
CA GLY A 227 -15.81 -5.57 9.81
C GLY A 227 -16.27 -7.00 9.51
N ILE A 228 -15.49 -7.80 8.77
CA ILE A 228 -15.81 -9.21 8.52
C ILE A 228 -15.46 -10.05 9.75
N LEU A 229 -14.33 -9.77 10.40
CA LEU A 229 -13.93 -10.43 11.64
C LEU A 229 -14.97 -10.24 12.75
N GLU A 230 -15.53 -9.05 12.88
CA GLU A 230 -16.63 -8.75 13.82
C GLU A 230 -17.89 -9.58 13.55
N LYS A 231 -18.18 -9.90 12.28
CA LYS A 231 -19.31 -10.77 11.92
C LYS A 231 -19.00 -12.23 12.22
N ALA A 232 -17.78 -12.68 11.92
CA ALA A 232 -17.31 -14.02 12.24
C ALA A 232 -17.29 -14.26 13.76
N SER A 233 -16.89 -13.27 14.56
CA SER A 233 -16.88 -13.39 16.02
C SER A 233 -18.26 -13.65 16.61
N LYS A 234 -19.30 -13.03 16.04
CA LYS A 234 -20.71 -13.26 16.43
C LYS A 234 -21.20 -14.65 16.06
N VAL A 235 -20.63 -15.29 15.04
CA VAL A 235 -20.90 -16.70 14.71
C VAL A 235 -20.30 -17.59 15.80
N LEU A 236 -19.00 -17.46 16.07
CA LEU A 236 -18.27 -18.27 17.04
C LEU A 236 -18.91 -18.22 18.45
N ARG A 237 -19.29 -17.02 18.91
CA ARG A 237 -19.95 -16.81 20.22
C ARG A 237 -21.33 -17.44 20.36
N ARG A 238 -22.03 -17.69 19.25
CA ARG A 238 -23.37 -18.31 19.28
C ARG A 238 -23.28 -19.83 19.29
N GLU A 239 -22.21 -20.38 18.74
CA GLU A 239 -21.92 -21.82 18.79
C GLU A 239 -21.50 -22.25 20.19
N GLU A 240 -20.76 -21.42 20.95
CA GLU A 240 -20.42 -21.69 22.35
C GLU A 240 -21.62 -21.68 23.32
N LYS A 241 -22.76 -21.13 22.90
CA LYS A 241 -23.98 -20.99 23.73
C LYS A 241 -25.11 -21.97 23.37
N SER A 242 -24.96 -22.78 22.33
CA SER A 242 -25.91 -23.85 21.95
C SER A 242 -25.42 -25.20 22.43
#